data_AF-A0A0Q5YNV7-F1
#
_entry.id   AF-A0A0Q5YNV7-F1
#
_cell.length_a   1.000
_cell.length_b   1.000
_cell.length_c   1.000
_cell.angle_alpha   90.00
_cell.angle_beta   90.00
_cell.angle_gamma   90.00
#
_symmetry.space_group_name_H-M   'P 1'
#
loop_
_entity.id
_entity.type
_entity.pdbx_description
1 polymer ?
#
loop_
_entity_poly.entity_id
_entity_poly.type
_entity_poly.pdbx_seq_one_letter_code
_entity_poly.pdbx_strand_id
1 'polypeptide(L)'
;MFRNWRIGSVNGALLAAYFIPVWSLVAFNIIVAPVHGLYERPSVAVALYLSDHLQMAGMDTVRAAWLLALGRVTVVAFFAIYLVLLCIPRIRRNGGSDEALGIALAIGSLISFASMVMASKVGEMAALRLHATELLLLLGAAIVVVIEKPAAASKTAEIAAPLGLEQAELLHNR
;
A
#
# COMPACT_ATOMS: atom_id res chain seq x y z
N MET A 1 -26.13 8.27 5.04
CA MET A 1 -25.47 7.34 4.08
C MET A 1 -24.26 6.59 4.66
N PHE A 2 -23.57 7.08 5.70
CA PHE A 2 -22.33 6.49 6.24
C PHE A 2 -22.47 5.53 7.44
N ARG A 3 -23.68 5.19 7.89
CA ARG A 3 -23.92 4.55 9.20
C ARG A 3 -23.28 3.15 9.38
N ASN A 4 -22.81 2.51 8.30
CA ASN A 4 -22.22 1.14 8.31
C ASN A 4 -20.83 1.07 7.65
N TRP A 5 -20.06 2.17 7.60
CA TRP A 5 -18.69 2.15 7.09
C TRP A 5 -17.70 2.12 8.26
N ARG A 6 -16.71 1.22 8.19
CA ARG A 6 -15.57 1.20 9.13
C ARG A 6 -14.70 2.43 8.89
N ILE A 7 -14.12 2.99 9.94
CA ILE A 7 -13.28 4.19 9.85
C ILE A 7 -12.04 3.89 8.99
N GLY A 8 -11.46 2.70 9.10
CA GLY A 8 -10.35 2.24 8.28
C GLY A 8 -10.71 2.14 6.80
N SER A 9 -11.96 1.82 6.45
CA SER A 9 -12.42 1.83 5.05
C SER A 9 -12.52 3.26 4.49
N VAL A 10 -13.01 4.22 5.29
CA VAL A 10 -13.08 5.62 4.87
C VAL A 10 -11.67 6.21 4.76
N ASN A 11 -10.82 5.96 5.78
CA ASN A 11 -9.46 6.47 5.82
C ASN A 11 -8.61 5.90 4.69
N GLY A 12 -8.68 4.59 4.43
CA GLY A 12 -8.02 3.96 3.30
C GLY A 12 -8.46 4.55 1.96
N ALA A 13 -9.75 4.86 1.79
CA ALA A 13 -10.26 5.47 0.56
C ALA A 13 -9.75 6.91 0.37
N LEU A 14 -9.71 7.71 1.44
CA LEU A 14 -9.13 9.06 1.40
C LEU A 14 -7.64 9.01 1.05
N LEU A 15 -6.92 8.06 1.64
CA LEU A 15 -5.51 7.88 1.38
C LEU A 15 -5.26 7.44 -0.07
N ALA A 16 -6.04 6.50 -0.59
CA ALA A 16 -5.99 6.11 -1.99
C ALA A 16 -6.29 7.29 -2.94
N ALA A 17 -7.28 8.12 -2.62
CA ALA A 17 -7.62 9.30 -3.41
C ALA A 17 -6.48 10.34 -3.48
N TYR A 18 -5.61 10.39 -2.46
CA TYR A 18 -4.41 11.23 -2.46
C TYR A 18 -3.24 10.56 -3.18
N PHE A 19 -2.89 9.32 -2.80
CA PHE A 19 -1.68 8.65 -3.29
C PHE A 19 -1.78 8.24 -4.76
N ILE A 20 -2.96 7.82 -5.24
CA ILE A 20 -3.12 7.42 -6.65
C ILE A 20 -2.68 8.54 -7.60
N PRO A 21 -3.24 9.77 -7.56
CA PRO A 21 -2.83 10.82 -8.48
C PRO A 21 -1.38 11.27 -8.24
N VAL A 22 -0.97 11.46 -6.98
CA VAL A 22 0.37 11.99 -6.67
C VAL A 22 1.46 11.03 -7.11
N TRP A 23 1.36 9.75 -6.76
CA TRP A 23 2.40 8.77 -7.09
C TRP A 23 2.35 8.32 -8.55
N SER A 24 1.17 8.32 -9.17
CA SER A 24 1.05 8.06 -10.62
C SER A 24 1.76 9.14 -11.43
N LEU A 25 1.59 10.42 -11.08
CA LEU A 25 2.26 11.51 -11.79
C LEU A 25 3.79 11.36 -11.72
N VAL A 26 4.34 11.09 -10.54
CA VAL A 26 5.79 10.95 -10.42
C VAL A 26 6.31 9.71 -11.16
N ALA A 27 5.61 8.57 -11.04
CA ALA A 27 5.98 7.38 -11.79
C ALA A 27 5.92 7.61 -13.31
N PHE A 28 4.89 8.31 -13.78
CA PHE A 28 4.74 8.67 -15.19
C PHE A 28 5.87 9.58 -15.68
N ASN A 29 6.25 10.60 -14.91
CA ASN A 29 7.37 11.48 -15.25
C ASN A 29 8.68 10.70 -15.38
N ILE A 30 8.93 9.73 -14.50
CA ILE A 30 10.10 8.84 -14.59
C ILE A 30 10.01 7.92 -15.82
N ILE A 31 8.83 7.37 -16.14
CA ILE A 31 8.66 6.49 -17.32
C ILE A 31 8.95 7.26 -18.62
N VAL A 32 8.44 8.49 -18.74
CA VAL A 32 8.59 9.32 -19.95
C VAL A 32 10.02 9.86 -20.06
N ALA A 33 10.58 10.37 -18.96
CA ALA A 33 11.90 10.97 -18.93
C ALA A 33 12.65 10.55 -17.65
N PRO A 34 13.31 9.38 -17.64
CA PRO A 34 13.88 8.80 -16.42
C PRO A 34 14.87 9.68 -15.69
N VAL A 35 15.73 10.39 -16.44
CA VAL A 35 16.69 11.31 -15.85
C VAL A 35 15.95 12.52 -15.27
N HIS A 36 15.15 13.22 -16.08
CA HIS A 36 14.45 14.42 -15.62
C HIS A 36 13.51 14.13 -14.44
N GLY A 37 12.67 13.09 -14.57
CA GLY A 37 11.72 12.67 -13.55
C GLY A 37 12.40 12.27 -12.24
N LEU A 38 13.60 11.67 -12.28
CA LEU A 38 14.35 11.33 -11.07
C LEU A 38 14.84 12.59 -10.33
N TYR A 39 15.21 13.65 -11.05
CA TYR A 39 15.67 14.92 -10.47
C TYR A 39 14.54 15.91 -10.13
N GLU A 40 13.27 15.53 -10.28
CA GLU A 40 12.18 16.33 -9.76
C GLU A 40 12.15 16.27 -8.22
N ARG A 41 11.57 17.31 -7.60
CA ARG A 41 11.45 17.45 -6.14
C ARG A 41 11.04 16.16 -5.37
N PRO A 42 10.09 15.33 -5.85
CA PRO A 42 9.69 14.12 -5.13
C PRO A 42 10.69 12.94 -5.21
N SER A 43 11.79 13.05 -5.94
CA SER A 43 12.79 11.98 -6.07
C SER A 43 14.25 12.47 -6.12
N VAL A 44 14.48 13.79 -6.16
CA VAL A 44 15.82 14.39 -6.25
C VAL A 44 16.75 13.91 -5.13
N ALA A 45 16.23 13.75 -3.91
CA ALA A 45 16.99 13.23 -2.79
C ALA A 45 17.49 11.80 -3.02
N VAL A 46 16.68 10.95 -3.66
CA VAL A 46 17.06 9.57 -4.01
C VAL A 46 18.13 9.60 -5.10
N ALA A 47 17.99 10.49 -6.08
CA ALA A 47 18.96 10.68 -7.16
C ALA A 47 20.35 11.04 -6.63
N LEU A 48 20.40 12.07 -5.78
CA LEU A 48 21.62 12.57 -5.17
C LEU A 48 22.24 11.52 -4.24
N TYR A 49 21.41 10.82 -3.45
CA TYR A 49 21.92 9.76 -2.58
C TYR A 49 22.58 8.62 -3.37
N LEU A 50 21.93 8.14 -4.44
CA LEU A 50 22.48 7.10 -5.29
C LEU A 50 23.78 7.53 -5.98
N SER A 51 23.81 8.77 -6.48
CA SER A 51 25.00 9.34 -7.11
C SER A 51 26.15 9.47 -6.11
N ASP A 52 25.91 10.11 -4.97
CA ASP A 52 26.97 10.56 -4.07
C ASP A 52 27.45 9.48 -3.10
N HIS A 53 26.56 8.57 -2.69
CA HIS A 53 26.88 7.56 -1.67
C HIS A 53 27.09 6.17 -2.26
N LEU A 54 26.37 5.83 -3.34
CA LEU A 54 26.49 4.51 -3.98
C LEU A 54 27.35 4.55 -5.24
N GLN A 55 27.83 5.73 -5.64
CA GLN A 55 28.62 5.95 -6.87
C GLN A 55 27.93 5.39 -8.12
N MET A 56 26.60 5.29 -8.09
CA MET A 56 25.83 4.88 -9.25
C MET A 56 25.80 6.04 -10.23
N ALA A 57 26.29 5.82 -11.45
CA ALA A 57 26.35 6.86 -12.48
C ALA A 57 25.77 6.35 -13.81
N GLY A 58 25.27 7.28 -14.62
CA GLY A 58 24.78 7.00 -15.96
C GLY A 58 23.61 6.02 -15.99
N MET A 59 23.85 4.80 -16.48
CA MET A 59 22.79 3.82 -16.72
C MET A 59 22.21 3.21 -15.43
N ASP A 60 23.01 3.13 -14.36
CA ASP A 60 22.57 2.48 -13.13
C ASP A 60 21.61 3.37 -12.32
N THR A 61 21.76 4.69 -12.38
CA THR A 61 20.78 5.62 -11.80
C THR A 61 19.46 5.59 -12.57
N VAL A 62 19.51 5.44 -13.90
CA VAL A 62 18.31 5.24 -14.72
C VAL A 62 17.58 3.96 -14.32
N ARG A 63 18.31 2.84 -14.17
CA ARG A 63 17.71 1.57 -13.71
C ARG A 63 17.08 1.70 -12.33
N ALA A 64 17.75 2.39 -11.41
CA ALA A 64 17.19 2.66 -10.09
C ALA A 64 15.94 3.55 -10.14
N ALA A 65 15.90 4.53 -11.04
CA ALA A 65 14.71 5.33 -11.28
C ALA A 65 13.52 4.46 -11.73
N TRP A 66 13.77 3.52 -12.65
CA TRP A 66 12.76 2.55 -13.09
C TRP A 66 12.27 1.65 -11.95
N LEU A 67 13.18 1.19 -11.08
CA LEU A 67 12.80 0.40 -9.90
C LEU A 67 11.97 1.23 -8.90
N LEU A 68 12.32 2.51 -8.72
CA LEU A 68 11.54 3.42 -7.87
C LEU A 68 10.14 3.67 -8.46
N ALA A 69 10.06 3.93 -9.77
CA ALA A 69 8.80 4.09 -10.47
C ALA A 69 7.94 2.83 -10.37
N LEU A 70 8.53 1.65 -10.57
CA LEU A 70 7.86 0.36 -10.40
C LEU A 70 7.32 0.17 -8.97
N GLY A 71 8.12 0.51 -7.96
CA GLY A 71 7.68 0.51 -6.57
C GLY A 71 6.45 1.40 -6.34
N ARG A 72 6.47 2.63 -6.87
CA ARG A 72 5.34 3.56 -6.75
C ARG A 72 4.10 3.07 -7.50
N VAL A 73 4.25 2.56 -8.72
CA VAL A 73 3.14 1.98 -9.52
C VAL A 73 2.52 0.79 -8.80
N THR A 74 3.33 -0.04 -8.14
CA THR A 74 2.84 -1.19 -7.36
C THR A 74 1.92 -0.72 -6.24
N VAL A 75 2.33 0.30 -5.47
CA VAL A 75 1.51 0.88 -4.40
C VAL A 75 0.21 1.48 -4.96
N VAL A 76 0.30 2.22 -6.06
CA VAL A 76 -0.88 2.77 -6.76
C VAL A 76 -1.83 1.66 -7.20
N ALA A 77 -1.31 0.56 -7.75
CA ALA A 77 -2.11 -0.57 -8.22
C ALA A 77 -2.87 -1.24 -7.05
N PHE A 78 -2.20 -1.46 -5.91
CA PHE A 78 -2.88 -2.01 -4.72
C PHE A 78 -3.92 -1.05 -4.15
N PHE A 79 -3.68 0.27 -4.15
CA PHE A 79 -4.72 1.25 -3.77
C PHE A 79 -5.91 1.25 -4.75
N ALA A 80 -5.66 1.12 -6.05
CA ALA A 80 -6.72 1.03 -7.05
C ALA A 80 -7.54 -0.26 -6.88
N ILE A 81 -6.88 -1.40 -6.69
CA ILE A 81 -7.53 -2.68 -6.37
C ILE A 81 -8.37 -2.53 -5.09
N TYR A 82 -7.81 -1.95 -4.04
CA TYR A 82 -8.52 -1.67 -2.80
C TYR A 82 -9.82 -0.87 -3.04
N LEU A 83 -9.76 0.22 -3.82
CA LEU A 83 -10.94 1.03 -4.15
C LEU A 83 -11.98 0.24 -4.94
N VAL A 84 -11.55 -0.56 -5.92
CA VAL A 84 -12.44 -1.42 -6.70
C VAL A 84 -13.14 -2.43 -5.79
N LEU A 85 -12.39 -3.12 -4.92
CA LEU A 85 -12.94 -4.09 -3.96
C LEU A 85 -13.86 -3.41 -2.93
N LEU A 86 -13.55 -2.18 -2.53
CA LEU A 86 -14.37 -1.38 -1.62
C LEU A 86 -15.72 -1.01 -2.25
N CYS A 87 -15.76 -0.71 -3.54
CA CYS A 87 -17.00 -0.44 -4.29
C CYS A 87 -17.90 -1.67 -4.40
N ILE A 88 -17.36 -2.89 -4.31
CA ILE A 88 -18.12 -4.14 -4.41
C ILE A 88 -18.70 -4.50 -3.03
N PRO A 89 -20.03 -4.39 -2.80
CA PRO A 89 -20.62 -4.54 -1.47
C PRO A 89 -20.39 -5.93 -0.85
N ARG A 90 -20.33 -6.98 -1.68
CA ARG A 90 -20.09 -8.37 -1.26
C ARG A 90 -18.70 -8.56 -0.66
N ILE A 91 -17.68 -7.93 -1.23
CA ILE A 91 -16.28 -8.08 -0.81
C ILE A 91 -16.01 -7.17 0.40
N ARG A 92 -16.50 -5.92 0.35
CA ARG A 92 -16.39 -4.96 1.45
C ARG A 92 -16.93 -5.49 2.78
N ARG A 93 -18.11 -6.15 2.76
CA ARG A 93 -18.73 -6.68 4.00
C ARG A 93 -17.96 -7.85 4.61
N ASN A 94 -17.15 -8.55 3.82
CA ASN A 94 -16.35 -9.69 4.26
C ASN A 94 -14.91 -9.29 4.66
N GLY A 95 -14.55 -8.00 4.58
CA GLY A 95 -13.20 -7.52 4.87
C GLY A 95 -12.15 -7.82 3.80
N GLY A 96 -12.54 -8.35 2.62
CA GLY A 96 -11.59 -8.76 1.58
C GLY A 96 -10.80 -7.62 0.93
N SER A 97 -11.19 -6.37 1.16
CA SER A 97 -10.42 -5.19 0.75
C SER A 97 -9.19 -4.93 1.63
N ASP A 98 -9.20 -5.41 2.88
CA ASP A 98 -8.22 -5.00 3.90
C ASP A 98 -6.81 -5.54 3.60
N GLU A 99 -6.70 -6.69 2.92
CA GLU A 99 -5.42 -7.25 2.47
C GLU A 99 -4.72 -6.34 1.45
N ALA A 100 -5.45 -5.89 0.42
CA ALA A 100 -4.92 -4.99 -0.59
C ALA A 100 -4.48 -3.65 0.02
N LEU A 101 -5.27 -3.13 0.97
CA LEU A 101 -4.89 -1.93 1.73
C LEU A 101 -3.62 -2.16 2.54
N GLY A 102 -3.53 -3.29 3.27
CA GLY A 102 -2.36 -3.64 4.07
C GLY A 102 -1.08 -3.73 3.24
N ILE A 103 -1.13 -4.35 2.06
CA ILE A 103 0.01 -4.44 1.13
C ILE A 103 0.41 -3.05 0.63
N ALA A 104 -0.55 -2.22 0.22
CA ALA A 104 -0.27 -0.85 -0.20
C ALA A 104 0.40 -0.03 0.91
N LEU A 105 -0.09 -0.14 2.14
CA LEU A 105 0.47 0.56 3.30
C LEU A 105 1.88 0.07 3.64
N ALA A 106 2.13 -1.24 3.60
CA ALA A 106 3.44 -1.80 3.88
C ALA A 106 4.50 -1.33 2.88
N ILE A 107 4.22 -1.49 1.58
CA ILE A 107 5.16 -1.12 0.51
C ILE A 107 5.31 0.41 0.46
N GLY A 108 4.20 1.16 0.54
CA GLY A 108 4.23 2.62 0.53
C GLY A 108 5.02 3.20 1.70
N SER A 109 4.85 2.64 2.91
CA SER A 109 5.59 3.09 4.09
C SER A 109 7.08 2.79 3.94
N LEU A 110 7.43 1.61 3.41
CA LEU A 110 8.82 1.26 3.16
C LEU A 110 9.49 2.21 2.17
N ILE A 111 8.83 2.51 1.04
CA ILE A 111 9.34 3.45 0.03
C ILE A 111 9.48 4.86 0.61
N SER A 112 8.46 5.34 1.32
CA SER A 112 8.46 6.69 1.92
C SER A 112 9.54 6.80 3.00
N PHE A 113 9.69 5.78 3.84
CA PHE A 113 10.74 5.74 4.86
C PHE A 113 12.14 5.71 4.25
N ALA A 114 12.39 4.84 3.27
CA ALA A 114 13.68 4.78 2.58
C ALA A 114 14.03 6.11 1.91
N SER A 115 13.07 6.72 1.21
CA SER A 115 13.25 8.02 0.54
C SER A 115 13.48 9.16 1.55
N MET A 116 12.80 9.13 2.70
CA MET A 116 13.03 10.08 3.80
C MET A 116 14.45 9.93 4.38
N VAL A 117 14.92 8.70 4.60
CA VAL A 117 16.29 8.45 5.08
C VAL A 117 17.32 8.97 4.07
N MET A 118 17.15 8.69 2.78
CA MET A 118 18.03 9.22 1.73
C MET A 118 18.03 10.75 1.71
N ALA A 119 16.86 11.38 1.81
CA ALA A 119 16.74 12.84 1.89
C ALA A 119 17.44 13.43 3.12
N SER A 120 17.39 12.75 4.26
CA SER A 120 18.10 13.18 5.47
C SER A 120 19.63 13.11 5.34
N LYS A 121 20.15 12.16 4.56
CA LYS A 121 21.58 12.02 4.29
C LYS A 121 22.12 13.07 3.33
N VAL A 122 21.31 13.44 2.33
CA VAL A 122 21.69 14.44 1.32
C VAL A 122 21.45 15.89 1.80
N GLY A 123 20.61 16.08 2.84
CA GLY A 123 20.29 17.41 3.36
C GLY A 123 19.17 18.13 2.60
N GLU A 124 18.43 17.41 1.74
CA GLU A 124 17.30 17.94 0.98
C GLU A 124 16.05 18.08 1.86
N MET A 125 15.98 19.18 2.62
CA MET A 125 14.91 19.43 3.60
C MET A 125 13.50 19.45 2.98
N ALA A 126 13.38 19.87 1.73
CA ALA A 126 12.11 19.90 1.02
C ALA A 126 11.61 18.48 0.68
N ALA A 127 12.49 17.60 0.23
CA ALA A 127 12.18 16.20 -0.06
C ALA A 127 11.98 15.39 1.23
N LEU A 128 12.78 15.68 2.26
CA LEU A 128 12.64 15.07 3.59
C LEU A 128 11.25 15.32 4.17
N ARG A 129 10.79 16.58 4.16
CA ARG A 129 9.45 16.93 4.66
C ARG A 129 8.35 16.24 3.87
N LEU A 130 8.49 16.16 2.54
CA LEU A 130 7.53 15.46 1.69
C LEU A 130 7.41 13.99 2.09
N HIS A 131 8.53 13.25 2.11
CA HIS A 131 8.51 11.83 2.44
C HIS A 131 8.12 11.55 3.89
N ALA A 132 8.45 12.45 4.82
CA ALA A 132 7.96 12.38 6.19
C ALA A 132 6.43 12.52 6.25
N THR A 133 5.85 13.48 5.51
CA THR A 133 4.38 13.62 5.46
C THR A 133 3.70 12.41 4.82
N GLU A 134 4.25 11.87 3.74
CA GLU A 134 3.75 10.65 3.10
C GLU A 134 3.79 9.47 4.08
N LEU A 135 4.92 9.29 4.78
CA LEU A 135 5.09 8.24 5.79
C LEU A 135 4.10 8.40 6.95
N LEU A 136 3.88 9.61 7.45
CA LEU A 136 2.92 9.87 8.52
C LEU A 136 1.48 9.56 8.11
N LEU A 137 1.10 9.90 6.87
CA LEU A 137 -0.22 9.56 6.33
C LEU A 137 -0.41 8.04 6.28
N LEU A 138 0.59 7.32 5.75
CA LEU A 138 0.55 5.85 5.61
C LEU A 138 0.56 5.14 6.97
N LEU A 139 1.43 5.56 7.90
CA LEU A 139 1.48 5.00 9.25
C LEU A 139 0.19 5.30 10.03
N GLY A 140 -0.36 6.50 9.91
CA GLY A 140 -1.63 6.86 10.53
C GLY A 140 -2.77 5.93 10.07
N ALA A 141 -2.83 5.64 8.77
CA ALA A 141 -3.79 4.68 8.24
C ALA A 141 -3.51 3.23 8.69
N ALA A 142 -2.25 2.81 8.72
CA ALA A 142 -1.86 1.49 9.21
C ALA A 142 -2.27 1.29 10.68
N ILE A 143 -2.04 2.30 11.53
CA ILE A 143 -2.45 2.27 12.95
C ILE A 143 -3.97 2.11 13.07
N VAL A 144 -4.75 2.87 12.30
CA VAL A 144 -6.21 2.74 12.29
C VAL A 144 -6.63 1.32 11.91
N VAL A 145 -6.05 0.73 10.87
CA VAL A 145 -6.36 -0.63 10.42
C VAL A 145 -6.01 -1.68 11.49
N VAL A 146 -4.88 -1.53 12.18
CA VAL A 146 -4.45 -2.43 13.26
C VAL A 146 -5.38 -2.34 14.47
N ILE A 147 -5.79 -1.12 14.85
CA ILE A 147 -6.66 -0.89 16.01
C ILE A 147 -8.10 -1.32 15.73
N GLU A 148 -8.60 -1.10 14.51
CA GLU A 148 -9.96 -1.47 14.10
C GLU A 148 -10.19 -2.98 13.95
N LYS A 149 -9.30 -3.83 14.51
CA LYS A 149 -9.33 -5.30 14.59
C LYS A 149 -10.46 -5.90 13.75
N PRO A 150 -10.16 -6.50 12.58
CA PRO A 150 -11.21 -6.97 11.67
C PRO A 150 -12.20 -7.76 12.50
N ALA A 151 -13.47 -7.33 12.49
CA ALA A 151 -14.56 -8.07 13.11
C ALA A 151 -14.31 -9.50 12.68
N ALA A 152 -13.93 -10.34 13.65
CA ALA A 152 -13.32 -11.62 13.40
C ALA A 152 -14.11 -12.25 12.26
N ALA A 153 -13.43 -12.84 11.28
CA ALA A 153 -14.07 -13.84 10.46
C ALA A 153 -14.55 -14.93 11.42
N SER A 154 -15.70 -14.69 12.06
CA SER A 154 -16.56 -15.66 12.69
C SER A 154 -17.16 -16.38 11.51
N LYS A 155 -16.33 -17.22 10.92
CA LYS A 155 -16.72 -18.27 10.01
C LYS A 155 -15.84 -19.45 10.32
N THR A 156 -16.32 -20.22 11.30
CA THR A 156 -16.68 -21.61 11.01
C THR A 156 -15.52 -22.45 10.47
N ALA A 157 -14.38 -22.40 11.15
CA ALA A 157 -13.39 -23.48 11.08
C ALA A 157 -13.52 -24.45 12.27
N GLU A 158 -14.47 -24.22 13.20
CA GLU A 158 -14.55 -24.96 14.47
C GLU A 158 -15.87 -25.72 14.69
N ILE A 159 -16.77 -25.81 13.69
CA ILE A 159 -17.92 -26.73 13.74
C ILE A 159 -18.18 -27.34 12.34
N ALA A 160 -17.15 -27.92 11.74
CA ALA A 160 -17.36 -29.13 10.96
C ALA A 160 -17.21 -30.32 11.92
N ALA A 161 -18.07 -30.36 12.94
CA ALA A 161 -18.27 -31.59 13.70
C ALA A 161 -18.78 -32.65 12.70
N PRO A 162 -18.30 -33.90 12.75
CA PRO A 162 -18.64 -34.94 11.77
C PRO A 162 -20.04 -35.50 12.06
N LEU A 163 -21.08 -34.66 12.06
CA LEU A 163 -22.47 -35.09 12.24
C LEU A 163 -23.08 -35.72 10.98
N GLY A 164 -22.33 -35.76 9.87
CA GLY A 164 -22.77 -36.39 8.62
C GLY A 164 -22.51 -37.90 8.53
N LEU A 165 -21.55 -38.44 9.30
CA LEU A 165 -21.16 -39.85 9.22
C LEU A 165 -21.92 -40.74 10.21
N GLU A 166 -22.23 -40.27 11.42
CA GLU A 166 -23.04 -41.05 12.39
C GLU A 166 -24.50 -41.21 11.94
N GLN A 167 -25.07 -40.23 11.25
CA GLN A 167 -26.48 -40.27 10.83
C GLN A 167 -26.72 -41.28 9.69
N ALA A 168 -25.70 -41.55 8.87
CA ALA A 168 -25.75 -42.53 7.79
C ALA A 168 -25.65 -43.98 8.30
N GLU A 169 -24.93 -44.19 9.40
CA GLU A 169 -24.71 -45.52 9.98
C GLU A 169 -25.95 -46.03 10.77
N LEU A 170 -26.69 -45.13 11.41
CA LEU A 170 -27.93 -45.46 12.14
C LEU A 170 -29.13 -45.77 11.24
N LEU A 171 -29.12 -45.36 9.96
CA LEU A 171 -30.19 -45.64 9.00
C LEU A 171 -30.06 -47.02 8.33
N HIS A 172 -28.90 -47.67 8.42
CA HIS A 172 -28.64 -48.99 7.82
C HIS A 172 -28.80 -50.17 8.79
N ASN A 173 -29.10 -49.92 10.06
CA ASN A 173 -29.25 -50.97 11.08
C ASN A 173 -30.61 -50.91 11.79
N ARG A 174 -31.69 -51.07 11.02
CA ARG A 174 -33.04 -51.36 11.52
C ARG A 174 -33.73 -52.41 10.67
#